data_AF-A0A2V3UQ08-F1
#
_entry.id   AF-A0A2V3UQ08-F1
#
_cell.length_a   1.000
_cell.length_b   1.000
_cell.length_c   1.000
_cell.angle_alpha   90.00
_cell.angle_beta   90.00
_cell.angle_gamma   90.00
#
_symmetry.space_group_name_H-M   'P 1'
#
loop_
_entity.id
_entity.type
_entity.pdbx_description
1 polymer ?
#
loop_
_entity_poly.entity_id
_entity_poly.type
_entity_poly.pdbx_seq_one_letter_code
_entity_poly.pdbx_strand_id
1 'polypeptide(L)'
;MRLSPVLAAISAVTLTALLAGLGAEAAPRREPFESVQGWAVERRTGGPDAGSCSMTRTAEDAQGDTASLVIVSRDHAGLALALADRNWEFSAGERLTAPLLLDGRPAGPRTTWTGDGQILRAALPDTLVPDLLAARRLSLRFEDGEAAFDIPDIAAAYASLQRCEAARAEPPSVAAAPNLPARARLASYTVGLAVEGVLRACPVTATDRERAAVEAKLAALRPEMAAFEAAIRAQVTQSRGFACPTAEKEPEFREAMRRFIELSPDEFAAIIDRQAHAAPDMPVTKP
;
A
#
# COMPACT_ATOMS: atom_id res chain seq x y z
N MET A 1 32.73 -9.91 -17.11
CA MET A 1 33.91 -9.01 -16.96
C MET A 1 35.03 -9.70 -16.17
N ARG A 2 36.29 -9.34 -16.44
CA ARG A 2 37.49 -10.14 -16.11
C ARG A 2 37.79 -10.27 -14.62
N LEU A 3 38.06 -11.50 -14.18
CA LEU A 3 38.86 -11.80 -12.97
C LEU A 3 40.32 -11.41 -13.23
N SER A 4 40.94 -10.73 -12.27
CA SER A 4 42.39 -10.72 -12.11
C SER A 4 42.76 -10.91 -10.64
N PRO A 5 43.65 -11.87 -10.32
CA PRO A 5 44.11 -12.14 -8.97
C PRO A 5 45.34 -11.29 -8.63
N VAL A 6 45.66 -11.26 -7.32
CA VAL A 6 46.91 -10.78 -6.70
C VAL A 6 46.96 -9.27 -6.38
N LEU A 7 46.62 -8.96 -5.12
CA LEU A 7 47.53 -8.31 -4.18
C LEU A 7 46.99 -8.54 -2.75
N ALA A 8 47.61 -9.49 -2.08
CA ALA A 8 47.53 -9.59 -0.63
C ALA A 8 48.39 -8.48 -0.02
N ALA A 9 47.86 -7.78 1.00
CA ALA A 9 48.50 -7.60 2.31
C ALA A 9 48.03 -6.30 3.01
N ILE A 10 47.55 -6.49 4.24
CA ILE A 10 47.62 -5.57 5.38
C ILE A 10 46.67 -4.37 5.35
N SER A 11 45.56 -4.50 6.08
CA SER A 11 45.28 -3.67 7.27
C SER A 11 44.11 -4.27 8.04
N ALA A 12 44.43 -5.09 9.04
CA ALA A 12 43.55 -5.29 10.18
C ALA A 12 43.56 -3.99 11.00
N VAL A 13 42.43 -3.71 11.67
CA VAL A 13 42.16 -2.56 12.55
C VAL A 13 41.71 -1.30 11.80
N THR A 14 40.42 -1.26 11.44
CA THR A 14 39.47 -0.18 11.82
C THR A 14 38.10 -0.46 11.22
N LEU A 15 37.46 -1.58 11.58
CA LEU A 15 36.01 -1.75 11.34
C LEU A 15 35.29 -2.42 12.52
N THR A 16 35.80 -2.24 13.73
CA THR A 16 35.13 -2.69 14.97
C THR A 16 34.38 -1.54 15.67
N ALA A 17 34.40 -0.32 15.11
CA ALA A 17 33.81 0.87 15.72
C ALA A 17 32.60 1.46 14.97
N LEU A 18 32.19 0.90 13.82
CA LEU A 18 30.96 1.32 13.12
C LEU A 18 29.80 0.33 13.21
N LEU A 19 29.99 -0.85 13.82
CA LEU A 19 28.96 -1.89 13.95
C LEU A 19 28.49 -2.13 15.39
N ALA A 20 28.92 -1.31 16.36
CA ALA A 20 28.47 -1.39 17.75
C ALA A 20 27.42 -0.31 18.13
N GLY A 21 27.01 0.54 17.18
CA GLY A 21 26.09 1.66 17.41
C GLY A 21 24.69 1.50 16.81
N LEU A 22 24.46 0.45 16.02
CA LEU A 22 23.12 0.07 15.57
C LEU A 22 22.91 -1.32 16.15
N GLY A 23 22.10 -1.41 17.20
CA GLY A 23 21.48 -2.67 17.54
C GLY A 23 20.86 -3.19 16.26
N ALA A 24 21.44 -4.25 15.72
CA ALA A 24 20.73 -5.14 14.82
C ALA A 24 19.66 -5.81 15.68
N GLU A 25 18.59 -5.09 15.99
CA GLU A 25 17.29 -5.71 15.91
C GLU A 25 17.24 -6.21 14.46
N ALA A 26 17.52 -7.50 14.29
CA ALA A 26 17.09 -8.21 13.10
C ALA A 26 15.64 -7.77 12.91
N ALA A 27 15.38 -6.97 11.87
CA ALA A 27 14.03 -6.56 11.54
C ALA A 27 13.21 -7.85 11.63
N PRO A 28 12.14 -7.89 12.44
CA PRO A 28 11.41 -9.12 12.69
C PRO A 28 11.16 -9.74 11.32
N ARG A 29 11.62 -10.98 11.10
CA ARG A 29 11.37 -11.70 9.84
C ARG A 29 9.87 -11.64 9.66
N ARG A 30 9.42 -10.71 8.80
CA ARG A 30 8.00 -10.44 8.66
C ARG A 30 7.44 -11.68 8.02
N GLU A 31 6.42 -12.24 8.66
CA GLU A 31 5.81 -13.44 8.16
C GLU A 31 5.22 -13.11 6.78
N PRO A 32 5.61 -13.85 5.73
CA PRO A 32 5.05 -13.61 4.41
C PRO A 32 3.54 -13.81 4.46
N PHE A 33 2.81 -13.10 3.60
CA PHE A 33 1.38 -13.31 3.41
C PHE A 33 1.08 -14.79 3.13
N GLU A 34 1.93 -15.43 2.31
CA GLU A 34 1.89 -16.86 2.08
C GLU A 34 3.27 -17.35 1.63
N SER A 35 3.64 -18.56 2.02
CA SER A 35 4.81 -19.27 1.48
C SER A 35 4.34 -20.43 0.62
N VAL A 36 4.63 -20.41 -0.68
CA VAL A 36 4.15 -21.39 -1.65
C VAL A 36 5.33 -21.99 -2.41
N GLN A 37 5.66 -23.26 -2.15
CA GLN A 37 6.65 -24.03 -2.92
C GLN A 37 7.99 -23.29 -3.12
N GLY A 38 8.52 -22.68 -2.05
CA GLY A 38 9.79 -21.94 -2.07
C GLY A 38 9.68 -20.48 -2.53
N TRP A 39 8.48 -20.00 -2.84
CA TRP A 39 8.19 -18.58 -3.02
C TRP A 39 7.63 -17.97 -1.74
N ALA A 40 8.10 -16.77 -1.39
CA ALA A 40 7.50 -15.93 -0.37
C ALA A 40 6.65 -14.86 -1.05
N VAL A 41 5.36 -14.79 -0.72
CA VAL A 41 4.46 -13.73 -1.17
C VAL A 41 4.28 -12.75 -0.01
N GLU A 42 4.51 -11.46 -0.24
CA GLU A 42 4.50 -10.45 0.80
C GLU A 42 3.90 -9.12 0.33
N ARG A 43 3.45 -8.32 1.28
CA ARG A 43 2.99 -6.95 1.04
C ARG A 43 4.18 -6.00 1.21
N ARG A 44 4.46 -5.20 0.18
CA ARG A 44 5.52 -4.17 0.21
C ARG A 44 5.15 -3.10 1.24
N THR A 45 6.09 -2.76 2.11
CA THR A 45 5.93 -1.72 3.13
C THR A 45 6.85 -0.54 2.84
N GLY A 46 6.31 0.68 2.92
CA GLY A 46 7.07 1.90 2.70
C GLY A 46 7.37 2.21 1.22
N GLY A 47 7.58 3.48 0.92
CA GLY A 47 7.75 3.96 -0.46
C GLY A 47 6.44 4.16 -1.23
N PRO A 48 6.52 4.55 -2.52
CA PRO A 48 5.35 4.84 -3.36
C PRO A 48 4.48 3.61 -3.63
N ASP A 49 5.04 2.40 -3.52
CA ASP A 49 4.34 1.14 -3.78
C ASP A 49 3.81 0.46 -2.51
N ALA A 50 3.74 1.19 -1.39
CA ALA A 50 3.30 0.64 -0.11
C ALA A 50 1.89 0.01 -0.23
N GLY A 51 1.78 -1.25 0.20
CA GLY A 51 0.56 -2.04 0.13
C GLY A 51 0.40 -2.88 -1.14
N SER A 52 1.24 -2.72 -2.17
CA SER A 52 1.30 -3.68 -3.29
C SER A 52 1.89 -5.02 -2.83
N CYS A 53 1.54 -6.10 -3.51
CA CYS A 53 2.09 -7.42 -3.24
C CYS A 53 3.22 -7.77 -4.23
N SER A 54 4.18 -8.54 -3.74
CA SER A 54 5.22 -9.15 -4.55
C SER A 54 5.42 -10.61 -4.14
N MET A 55 5.88 -11.43 -5.07
CA MET A 55 6.35 -12.79 -4.81
C MET A 55 7.85 -12.87 -5.10
N THR A 56 8.59 -13.47 -4.17
CA THR A 56 10.04 -13.56 -4.21
C THR A 56 10.48 -15.02 -4.12
N ARG A 57 11.36 -15.44 -5.03
CA ARG A 57 12.12 -16.70 -4.93
C ARG A 57 13.56 -16.34 -4.59
N THR A 58 14.08 -16.93 -3.52
CA THR A 58 15.48 -16.83 -3.15
C THR A 58 16.19 -18.14 -3.47
N ALA A 59 17.36 -18.03 -4.10
CA ALA A 59 18.32 -19.13 -4.21
C ALA A 59 19.51 -18.84 -3.30
N GLU A 60 19.91 -19.84 -2.53
CA GLU A 60 21.06 -19.78 -1.63
C GLU A 60 22.22 -20.60 -2.24
N ASP A 61 23.45 -20.21 -1.92
CA ASP A 61 24.63 -21.02 -2.25
C ASP A 61 24.86 -22.14 -1.23
N ALA A 62 25.97 -22.88 -1.38
CA ALA A 62 26.31 -23.98 -0.48
C ALA A 62 26.57 -23.54 0.97
N GLN A 63 26.79 -22.25 1.20
CA GLN A 63 27.05 -21.63 2.49
C GLN A 63 25.77 -21.10 3.14
N GLY A 64 24.63 -21.13 2.42
CA GLY A 64 23.36 -20.58 2.87
C GLY A 64 23.24 -19.07 2.64
N ASP A 65 24.17 -18.47 1.91
CA ASP A 65 24.11 -17.06 1.54
C ASP A 65 23.22 -16.88 0.31
N THR A 66 22.46 -15.78 0.26
CA THR A 66 21.63 -15.48 -0.92
C THR A 66 22.50 -15.26 -2.15
N ALA A 67 22.37 -16.16 -3.13
CA ALA A 67 23.07 -16.10 -4.40
C ALA A 67 22.30 -15.29 -5.44
N SER A 68 20.99 -15.50 -5.52
CA SER A 68 20.12 -14.81 -6.46
C SER A 68 18.67 -14.69 -5.97
N LEU A 69 17.94 -13.74 -6.56
CA LEU A 69 16.55 -13.44 -6.25
C LEU A 69 15.75 -13.25 -7.55
N VAL A 70 14.53 -13.76 -7.56
CA VAL A 70 13.52 -13.44 -8.57
C VAL A 70 12.34 -12.81 -7.86
N ILE A 71 12.01 -11.57 -8.22
CA ILE A 71 10.90 -10.81 -7.64
C ILE A 71 9.90 -10.50 -8.75
N VAL A 72 8.65 -10.89 -8.54
CA VAL A 72 7.54 -10.61 -9.45
C VAL A 72 6.49 -9.79 -8.71
N SER A 73 6.03 -8.72 -9.34
CA SER A 73 4.90 -7.91 -8.88
C SER A 73 4.01 -7.54 -10.05
N ARG A 74 2.77 -7.15 -9.76
CA ARG A 74 1.87 -6.64 -10.80
C ARG A 74 2.18 -5.18 -11.10
N ASP A 75 2.15 -4.84 -12.38
CA ASP A 75 2.16 -3.47 -12.88
C ASP A 75 0.85 -3.22 -13.67
N HIS A 76 0.52 -1.96 -13.93
CA HIS A 76 -0.73 -1.58 -14.62
C HIS A 76 -0.83 -2.13 -16.05
N ALA A 77 0.29 -2.48 -16.68
CA ALA A 77 0.37 -3.00 -18.05
C ALA A 77 0.85 -4.46 -18.13
N GLY A 78 1.02 -5.13 -16.99
CA GLY A 78 1.45 -6.52 -16.92
C GLY A 78 2.17 -6.87 -15.63
N LEU A 79 3.40 -7.38 -15.75
CA LEU A 79 4.23 -7.74 -14.61
C LEU A 79 5.48 -6.88 -14.56
N ALA A 80 5.85 -6.44 -13.37
CA ALA A 80 7.20 -5.98 -13.10
C ALA A 80 8.03 -7.17 -12.60
N LEU A 81 9.11 -7.47 -13.32
CA LEU A 81 10.08 -8.49 -12.98
C LEU A 81 11.39 -7.84 -12.55
N ALA A 82 11.91 -8.26 -11.40
CA ALA A 82 13.25 -7.92 -10.97
C ALA A 82 14.06 -9.19 -10.71
N LEU A 83 15.28 -9.21 -11.23
CA LEU A 83 16.26 -10.29 -11.06
C LEU A 83 17.46 -9.71 -10.34
N ALA A 84 17.92 -10.39 -9.30
CA ALA A 84 19.17 -10.04 -8.63
C ALA A 84 20.12 -11.23 -8.65
N ASP A 85 21.40 -10.95 -8.90
CA ASP A 85 22.49 -11.91 -8.78
C ASP A 85 23.64 -11.23 -8.06
N ARG A 86 24.21 -11.89 -7.05
CA ARG A 86 25.29 -11.31 -6.24
C ARG A 86 26.54 -10.94 -7.05
N ASN A 87 26.73 -11.56 -8.21
CA ASN A 87 27.92 -11.37 -9.05
C ASN A 87 27.71 -10.25 -10.09
N TRP A 88 26.56 -9.58 -10.08
CA TRP A 88 26.27 -8.47 -10.98
C TRP A 88 26.66 -7.13 -10.38
N GLU A 89 27.00 -6.19 -11.27
CA GLU A 89 27.25 -4.79 -10.91
C GLU A 89 26.90 -3.90 -12.10
N PHE A 90 25.75 -3.23 -12.01
CA PHE A 90 25.24 -2.30 -13.01
C PHE A 90 25.25 -0.87 -12.47
N SER A 91 25.44 0.10 -13.36
CA SER A 91 25.28 1.51 -13.01
C SER A 91 23.81 1.82 -12.74
N ALA A 92 23.54 2.76 -11.84
CA ALA A 92 22.17 3.18 -11.54
C ALA A 92 21.45 3.71 -12.80
N GLY A 93 20.37 3.05 -13.20
CA GLY A 93 19.59 3.40 -14.38
C GLY A 93 20.19 2.93 -15.71
N GLU A 94 21.23 2.09 -15.67
CA GLU A 94 21.84 1.50 -16.87
C GLU A 94 20.79 0.74 -17.69
N ARG A 95 20.75 0.93 -19.00
CA ARG A 95 19.79 0.25 -19.87
C ARG A 95 20.48 -0.74 -20.79
N LEU A 96 19.97 -1.96 -20.83
CA LEU A 96 20.45 -3.01 -21.73
C LEU A 96 19.28 -3.79 -22.32
N THR A 97 19.47 -4.35 -23.51
CA THR A 97 18.44 -5.11 -24.22
C THR A 97 18.88 -6.55 -24.31
N ALA A 98 18.19 -7.44 -23.58
CA ALA A 98 18.52 -8.85 -23.51
C ALA A 98 17.28 -9.70 -23.83
N PRO A 99 17.41 -10.80 -24.61
CA PRO A 99 16.34 -11.77 -24.76
C PRO A 99 16.03 -12.43 -23.42
N LEU A 100 14.73 -12.43 -23.07
CA LEU A 100 14.18 -13.27 -22.02
C LEU A 100 13.93 -14.67 -22.59
N LEU A 101 14.37 -15.69 -21.87
CA LEU A 101 14.14 -17.08 -22.23
C LEU A 101 13.32 -17.77 -21.15
N LEU A 102 12.35 -18.56 -21.56
CA LEU A 102 11.52 -19.41 -20.71
C LEU A 102 11.74 -20.86 -21.13
N ASP A 103 12.28 -21.67 -20.21
CA ASP A 103 12.75 -23.02 -20.47
C ASP A 103 13.66 -23.11 -21.73
N GLY A 104 14.55 -22.12 -21.86
CA GLY A 104 15.51 -22.02 -22.97
C GLY A 104 14.95 -21.45 -24.29
N ARG A 105 13.64 -21.16 -24.37
CA ARG A 105 12.99 -20.61 -25.57
C ARG A 105 12.77 -19.10 -25.43
N PRO A 106 13.01 -18.29 -26.48
CA PRO A 106 12.72 -16.87 -26.44
C PRO A 106 11.25 -16.56 -26.14
N ALA A 107 11.01 -15.75 -25.12
CA ALA A 107 9.68 -15.31 -24.69
C ALA A 107 9.28 -14.00 -25.39
N GLY A 108 9.33 -13.99 -26.72
CA GLY A 108 8.97 -12.83 -27.55
C GLY A 108 10.14 -11.89 -27.90
N PRO A 109 9.87 -10.59 -28.18
CA PRO A 109 10.89 -9.63 -28.57
C PRO A 109 11.89 -9.38 -27.42
N ARG A 110 13.06 -8.83 -27.77
CA ARG A 110 14.06 -8.49 -26.74
C ARG A 110 13.47 -7.50 -25.74
N THR A 111 13.70 -7.77 -24.46
CA THR A 111 13.21 -6.94 -23.35
C THR A 111 14.27 -5.92 -22.98
N THR A 112 13.85 -4.67 -22.73
CA THR A 112 14.72 -3.63 -22.19
C THR A 112 14.74 -3.75 -20.67
N TRP A 113 15.94 -3.92 -20.11
CA TRP A 113 16.21 -4.02 -18.69
C TRP A 113 16.85 -2.74 -18.18
N THR A 114 16.50 -2.37 -16.95
CA THR A 114 17.15 -1.26 -16.22
C THR A 114 17.93 -1.83 -15.04
N GLY A 115 19.23 -1.60 -15.02
CA GLY A 115 20.18 -2.02 -13.99
C GLY A 115 20.32 -0.99 -12.88
N ASP A 116 20.59 -1.49 -11.68
CA ASP A 116 20.86 -0.70 -10.48
C ASP A 116 21.57 -1.59 -9.45
N GLY A 117 22.90 -1.49 -9.37
CA GLY A 117 23.72 -2.35 -8.53
C GLY A 117 23.62 -3.81 -8.97
N GLN A 118 23.14 -4.68 -8.09
CA GLN A 118 23.02 -6.13 -8.36
C GLN A 118 21.69 -6.53 -9.03
N ILE A 119 20.83 -5.56 -9.38
CA ILE A 119 19.45 -5.82 -9.79
C ILE A 119 19.21 -5.36 -11.23
N LEU A 120 18.54 -6.20 -12.02
CA LEU A 120 17.91 -5.83 -13.29
C LEU A 120 16.39 -5.83 -13.16
N ARG A 121 15.75 -4.81 -13.70
CA ARG A 121 14.29 -4.64 -13.67
C ARG A 121 13.72 -4.46 -15.07
N ALA A 122 12.59 -5.08 -15.35
CA ALA A 122 11.85 -4.88 -16.59
C ALA A 122 10.34 -4.98 -16.36
N ALA A 123 9.58 -4.25 -17.17
CA ALA A 123 8.16 -4.49 -17.33
C ALA A 123 7.95 -5.55 -18.42
N LEU A 124 7.18 -6.59 -18.12
CA LEU A 124 6.78 -7.63 -19.03
C LEU A 124 5.32 -7.39 -19.44
N PRO A 125 5.00 -7.44 -20.75
CA PRO A 125 3.62 -7.30 -21.20
C PRO A 125 2.78 -8.49 -20.76
N ASP A 126 1.48 -8.25 -20.56
CA ASP A 126 0.49 -9.29 -20.19
C ASP A 126 0.49 -10.51 -21.12
N THR A 127 0.87 -10.33 -22.39
CA THR A 127 0.95 -11.42 -23.37
C THR A 127 1.98 -12.50 -23.04
N LEU A 128 2.99 -12.20 -22.20
CA LEU A 128 4.01 -13.17 -21.79
C LEU A 128 3.66 -13.90 -20.50
N VAL A 129 2.61 -13.48 -19.79
CA VAL A 129 2.22 -14.08 -18.50
C VAL A 129 1.92 -15.57 -18.65
N PRO A 130 1.11 -16.05 -19.62
CA PRO A 130 0.82 -17.48 -19.74
C PRO A 130 2.07 -18.34 -19.93
N ASP A 131 3.01 -17.90 -20.76
CA ASP A 131 4.27 -18.61 -21.01
C ASP A 131 5.16 -18.60 -19.77
N LEU A 132 5.23 -17.48 -19.06
CA LEU A 132 5.98 -17.36 -17.80
C LEU A 132 5.43 -18.33 -16.75
N LEU A 133 4.10 -18.41 -16.61
CA LEU A 133 3.45 -19.28 -15.62
C LEU A 133 3.61 -20.77 -15.94
N ALA A 134 3.84 -21.12 -17.21
CA ALA A 134 4.11 -22.49 -17.63
C ALA A 134 5.60 -22.89 -17.49
N ALA A 135 6.49 -21.93 -17.33
CA ALA A 135 7.93 -22.15 -17.29
C ALA A 135 8.41 -22.65 -15.93
N ARG A 136 9.53 -23.39 -15.93
CA ARG A 136 10.24 -23.80 -14.71
C ARG A 136 11.57 -23.09 -14.54
N ARG A 137 12.10 -22.54 -15.62
CA ARG A 137 13.34 -21.77 -15.64
C ARG A 137 13.16 -20.52 -16.48
N LEU A 138 13.70 -19.43 -15.95
CA LEU A 138 13.83 -18.16 -16.63
C LEU A 138 15.31 -17.87 -16.83
N SER A 139 15.70 -17.37 -17.99
CA SER A 139 17.07 -16.94 -18.22
C SER A 139 17.17 -15.64 -18.98
N LEU A 140 18.22 -14.86 -18.68
CA LEU A 140 18.65 -13.73 -19.50
C LEU A 140 19.85 -14.13 -20.34
N ARG A 141 19.77 -13.91 -21.64
CA ARG A 141 20.89 -14.13 -22.56
C ARG A 141 21.67 -12.85 -22.78
N PHE A 142 22.92 -12.86 -22.36
CA PHE A 142 23.92 -11.84 -22.65
C PHE A 142 24.83 -12.30 -23.79
N GLU A 143 25.76 -11.44 -24.22
CA GLU A 143 26.73 -11.79 -25.26
C GLU A 143 27.75 -12.83 -24.76
N ASP A 144 28.10 -12.79 -23.48
CA ASP A 144 29.13 -13.62 -22.84
C ASP A 144 28.57 -14.82 -22.07
N GLY A 145 27.25 -15.01 -22.06
CA GLY A 145 26.63 -16.15 -21.41
C GLY A 145 25.13 -16.02 -21.18
N GLU A 146 24.61 -16.96 -20.41
CA GLU A 146 23.21 -16.98 -19.99
C GLU A 146 23.15 -17.03 -18.46
N ALA A 147 22.38 -16.13 -17.85
CA ALA A 147 22.09 -16.16 -16.44
C ALA A 147 20.73 -16.81 -16.23
N ALA A 148 20.71 -17.96 -15.55
CA ALA A 148 19.52 -18.77 -15.36
C ALA A 148 19.02 -18.71 -13.91
N PHE A 149 17.71 -18.69 -13.77
CA PHE A 149 16.98 -18.60 -12.51
C PHE A 149 15.90 -19.68 -12.51
N ASP A 150 15.92 -20.56 -11.50
CA ASP A 150 14.87 -21.55 -11.34
C ASP A 150 13.61 -20.90 -10.76
N ILE A 151 12.50 -21.07 -11.44
CA ILE A 151 11.17 -20.54 -11.09
C ILE A 151 10.13 -21.67 -10.99
N PRO A 152 10.40 -22.73 -10.19
CA PRO A 152 9.47 -23.86 -10.07
C PRO A 152 8.14 -23.37 -9.48
N ASP A 153 7.04 -23.97 -9.93
CA ASP A 153 5.70 -23.71 -9.39
C ASP A 153 5.27 -22.24 -9.36
N ILE A 154 5.84 -21.42 -10.27
CA ILE A 154 5.54 -19.99 -10.40
C ILE A 154 4.04 -19.72 -10.59
N ALA A 155 3.28 -20.62 -11.24
CA ALA A 155 1.83 -20.52 -11.35
C ALA A 155 1.11 -20.54 -9.99
N ALA A 156 1.54 -21.41 -9.07
CA ALA A 156 0.93 -21.51 -7.74
C ALA A 156 1.24 -20.26 -6.90
N ALA A 157 2.48 -19.78 -6.96
CA ALA A 157 2.88 -18.54 -6.31
C ALA A 157 2.20 -17.31 -6.93
N TYR A 158 1.97 -17.29 -8.25
CA TYR A 158 1.23 -16.23 -8.92
C TYR A 158 -0.24 -16.21 -8.51
N ALA A 159 -0.88 -17.38 -8.36
CA ALA A 159 -2.23 -17.45 -7.80
C ALA A 159 -2.28 -16.91 -6.36
N SER A 160 -1.23 -17.14 -5.57
CA SER A 160 -1.07 -16.54 -4.23
C SER A 160 -0.87 -15.01 -4.29
N LEU A 161 -0.07 -14.53 -5.24
CA LEU A 161 0.09 -13.09 -5.48
C LEU A 161 -1.26 -12.44 -5.83
N GLN A 162 -2.07 -13.09 -6.68
CA GLN A 162 -3.41 -12.63 -7.00
C GLN A 162 -4.31 -12.60 -5.77
N ARG A 163 -4.25 -13.59 -4.88
CA ARG A 163 -4.98 -13.57 -3.60
C ARG A 163 -4.49 -12.47 -2.67
N CYS A 164 -3.19 -12.19 -2.63
CA CYS A 164 -2.64 -11.10 -1.83
C CYS A 164 -3.19 -9.73 -2.30
N GLU A 165 -3.18 -9.50 -3.62
CA GLU A 165 -3.77 -8.30 -4.23
C GLU A 165 -5.29 -8.26 -4.07
N ALA A 166 -5.97 -9.40 -4.22
CA ALA A 166 -7.41 -9.50 -3.99
C ALA A 166 -7.76 -9.26 -2.52
N ALA A 167 -6.97 -9.73 -1.55
CA ALA A 167 -7.14 -9.43 -0.12
C ALA A 167 -6.74 -7.98 0.24
N ARG A 168 -6.23 -7.21 -0.72
CA ARG A 168 -6.10 -5.75 -0.63
C ARG A 168 -7.31 -5.06 -1.26
N ALA A 169 -7.86 -5.63 -2.34
CA ALA A 169 -9.02 -5.13 -3.06
C ALA A 169 -10.37 -5.51 -2.42
N GLU A 170 -10.41 -6.63 -1.71
CA GLU A 170 -11.44 -6.97 -0.75
C GLU A 170 -11.25 -6.01 0.42
N PRO A 171 -12.25 -5.15 0.74
CA PRO A 171 -12.33 -4.70 2.11
C PRO A 171 -12.37 -5.98 2.96
N PRO A 172 -11.58 -6.05 4.05
CA PRO A 172 -11.31 -7.29 4.75
C PRO A 172 -12.59 -8.11 4.88
N SER A 173 -12.57 -9.36 4.39
CA SER A 173 -13.63 -10.31 4.70
C SER A 173 -13.67 -10.43 6.21
N VAL A 174 -14.71 -9.82 6.74
CA VAL A 174 -14.93 -9.65 8.15
C VAL A 174 -15.19 -11.04 8.71
N ALA A 175 -14.17 -11.62 9.36
CA ALA A 175 -14.38 -12.65 10.38
C ALA A 175 -15.24 -12.03 11.49
N ALA A 176 -16.56 -11.96 11.30
CA ALA A 176 -17.55 -11.37 12.21
C ALA A 176 -17.02 -10.20 13.09
N ALA A 177 -16.28 -9.26 12.49
CA ALA A 177 -16.08 -7.93 13.05
C ALA A 177 -17.46 -7.30 13.21
N PRO A 178 -17.67 -6.54 14.30
CA PRO A 178 -18.95 -5.91 14.57
C PRO A 178 -19.35 -5.10 13.34
N ASN A 179 -20.57 -5.33 12.85
CA ASN A 179 -21.14 -4.66 11.67
C ASN A 179 -20.71 -3.19 11.65
N LEU A 180 -19.84 -2.82 10.69
CA LEU A 180 -19.50 -1.42 10.47
C LEU A 180 -20.83 -0.68 10.26
N PRO A 181 -21.13 0.36 11.05
CA PRO A 181 -22.37 1.09 10.89
C PRO A 181 -22.48 1.64 9.47
N ALA A 182 -23.69 1.65 8.92
CA ALA A 182 -23.93 2.18 7.58
C ALA A 182 -23.30 3.58 7.43
N ARG A 183 -22.65 3.84 6.28
CA ARG A 183 -21.92 5.09 6.00
C ARG A 183 -22.71 6.35 6.36
N ALA A 184 -24.02 6.34 6.12
CA ALA A 184 -24.93 7.42 6.47
C ALA A 184 -25.03 7.69 7.99
N ARG A 185 -25.02 6.63 8.81
CA ARG A 185 -25.03 6.70 10.27
C ARG A 185 -23.69 7.16 10.82
N LEU A 186 -22.59 6.71 10.23
CA LEU A 186 -21.24 7.17 10.57
C LEU A 186 -21.05 8.67 10.29
N ALA A 187 -21.50 9.14 9.11
CA ALA A 187 -21.47 10.54 8.74
C ALA A 187 -22.34 11.40 9.67
N SER A 188 -23.56 10.93 9.98
CA SER A 188 -24.46 11.60 10.91
C SER A 188 -23.87 11.71 12.32
N TYR A 189 -23.23 10.66 12.82
CA TYR A 189 -22.57 10.71 14.13
C TYR A 189 -21.38 11.68 14.15
N THR A 190 -20.58 11.70 13.09
CA THR A 190 -19.44 12.61 12.93
C THR A 190 -19.88 14.08 12.94
N VAL A 191 -20.93 14.41 12.17
CA VAL A 191 -21.49 15.77 12.15
C VAL A 191 -22.15 16.12 13.48
N GLY A 192 -22.87 15.19 14.10
CA GLY A 192 -23.47 15.42 15.42
C GLY A 192 -22.42 15.75 16.48
N LEU A 193 -21.26 15.07 16.47
CA LEU A 193 -20.15 15.38 17.38
C LEU A 193 -19.59 16.79 17.15
N ALA A 194 -19.45 17.21 15.89
CA ALA A 194 -19.01 18.56 15.55
C ALA A 194 -20.01 19.63 16.04
N VAL A 195 -21.31 19.42 15.80
CA VAL A 195 -22.40 20.30 16.27
C VAL A 195 -22.43 20.38 17.79
N GLU A 196 -22.35 19.24 18.49
CA GLU A 196 -22.29 19.18 19.96
C GLU A 196 -21.07 19.94 20.50
N GLY A 197 -19.91 19.81 19.85
CA GLY A 197 -18.70 20.54 20.25
C GLY A 197 -18.82 22.05 20.06
N VAL A 198 -19.40 22.51 18.95
CA VAL A 198 -19.67 23.95 18.73
C VAL A 198 -20.68 24.48 19.75
N LEU A 199 -21.76 23.74 20.03
CA LEU A 199 -22.76 24.12 21.04
C LEU A 199 -22.19 24.23 22.46
N ARG A 200 -21.14 23.45 22.77
CA ARG A 200 -20.45 23.49 24.07
C ARG A 200 -19.36 24.58 24.14
N ALA A 201 -18.60 24.77 23.07
CA ALA A 201 -17.39 25.59 23.09
C ALA A 201 -17.59 27.02 22.59
N CYS A 202 -18.68 27.29 21.86
CA CYS A 202 -18.87 28.54 21.14
C CYS A 202 -20.12 29.29 21.62
N PRO A 203 -20.12 30.63 21.60
CA PRO A 203 -21.24 31.46 22.04
C PRO A 203 -22.33 31.54 20.94
N VAL A 204 -22.84 30.40 20.50
CA VAL A 204 -23.89 30.30 19.47
C VAL A 204 -25.27 30.29 20.09
N THR A 205 -26.24 30.94 19.43
CA THR A 205 -27.62 30.97 19.90
C THR A 205 -28.34 29.67 19.54
N ALA A 206 -28.64 28.82 20.54
CA ALA A 206 -29.44 27.61 20.39
C ALA A 206 -30.38 27.44 21.59
N THR A 207 -31.60 26.99 21.33
CA THR A 207 -32.61 26.70 22.36
C THR A 207 -32.29 25.39 23.09
N ASP A 208 -32.78 25.23 24.32
CA ASP A 208 -32.59 23.99 25.09
C ASP A 208 -33.23 22.79 24.39
N ARG A 209 -34.32 23.02 23.64
CA ARG A 209 -34.97 21.99 22.83
C ARG A 209 -34.08 21.50 21.69
N GLU A 210 -33.35 22.41 21.02
CA GLU A 210 -32.42 22.05 19.95
C GLU A 210 -31.20 21.29 20.49
N ARG A 211 -30.64 21.73 21.62
CA ARG A 211 -29.54 21.01 22.29
C ARG A 211 -29.95 19.59 22.69
N ALA A 212 -31.13 19.44 23.30
CA ALA A 212 -31.67 18.14 23.68
C ALA A 212 -31.92 17.24 22.46
N ALA A 213 -32.36 17.80 21.33
CA ALA A 213 -32.59 17.04 20.11
C ALA A 213 -31.28 16.53 19.49
N VAL A 214 -30.22 17.34 19.48
CA VAL A 214 -28.87 16.93 19.04
C VAL A 214 -28.33 15.81 19.93
N GLU A 215 -28.44 15.97 21.26
CA GLU A 215 -27.99 14.98 22.23
C GLU A 215 -28.75 13.66 22.10
N ALA A 216 -30.08 13.70 21.98
CA ALA A 216 -30.90 12.51 21.80
C ALA A 216 -30.53 11.73 20.53
N LYS A 217 -30.22 12.44 19.44
CA LYS A 217 -29.82 11.83 18.17
C LYS A 217 -28.44 11.18 18.24
N LEU A 218 -27.49 11.83 18.93
CA LEU A 218 -26.19 11.22 19.23
C LEU A 218 -26.33 10.01 20.14
N ALA A 219 -27.17 10.09 21.18
CA ALA A 219 -27.40 8.98 22.09
C ALA A 219 -28.00 7.75 21.38
N ALA A 220 -28.88 7.95 20.40
CA ALA A 220 -29.46 6.87 19.60
C ALA A 220 -28.41 6.16 18.71
N LEU A 221 -27.40 6.87 18.21
CA LEU A 221 -26.34 6.32 17.37
C LEU A 221 -25.14 5.76 18.17
N ARG A 222 -24.97 6.20 19.43
CA ARG A 222 -23.83 5.86 20.28
C ARG A 222 -23.58 4.35 20.46
N PRO A 223 -24.58 3.48 20.64
CA PRO A 223 -24.35 2.04 20.78
C PRO A 223 -23.69 1.41 19.55
N GLU A 224 -24.04 1.89 18.35
CA GLU A 224 -23.47 1.42 17.08
C GLU A 224 -22.06 2.01 16.84
N MET A 225 -21.77 3.18 17.42
CA MET A 225 -20.52 3.92 17.22
C MET A 225 -19.47 3.68 18.29
N ALA A 226 -19.81 2.98 19.38
CA ALA A 226 -18.97 2.83 20.56
C ALA A 226 -17.55 2.31 20.22
N ALA A 227 -17.43 1.38 19.27
CA ALA A 227 -16.15 0.83 18.84
C ALA A 227 -15.29 1.80 17.98
N PHE A 228 -15.91 2.84 17.43
CA PHE A 228 -15.28 3.78 16.48
C PHE A 228 -15.18 5.21 17.02
N GLU A 229 -15.85 5.52 18.13
CA GLU A 229 -16.04 6.88 18.63
C GLU A 229 -14.72 7.62 18.88
N ALA A 230 -13.70 6.94 19.43
CA ALA A 230 -12.39 7.56 19.67
C ALA A 230 -11.71 8.01 18.37
N ALA A 231 -11.77 7.20 17.31
CA ALA A 231 -11.22 7.52 16.00
C ALA A 231 -12.01 8.65 15.33
N ILE A 232 -13.33 8.61 15.41
CA ILE A 232 -14.21 9.66 14.85
C ILE A 232 -13.93 11.00 15.52
N ARG A 233 -13.82 11.03 16.86
CA ARG A 233 -13.54 12.26 17.61
C ARG A 233 -12.17 12.86 17.27
N ALA A 234 -11.16 12.01 17.09
CA ALA A 234 -9.84 12.45 16.62
C ALA A 234 -9.93 13.10 15.23
N GLN A 235 -10.67 12.48 14.31
CA GLN A 235 -10.89 13.01 12.96
C GLN A 235 -11.60 14.37 12.97
N VAL A 236 -12.68 14.53 13.75
CA VAL A 236 -13.41 15.82 13.85
C VAL A 236 -12.50 16.92 14.37
N THR A 237 -11.67 16.60 15.38
CA THR A 237 -10.71 17.54 15.96
C THR A 237 -9.67 18.00 14.94
N GLN A 238 -9.10 17.06 14.17
CA GLN A 238 -8.11 17.34 13.14
C GLN A 238 -8.68 18.15 11.97
N SER A 239 -9.94 17.93 11.60
CA SER A 239 -10.60 18.55 10.44
C SER A 239 -11.07 19.99 10.69
N ARG A 240 -10.66 20.63 11.79
CA ARG A 240 -11.22 21.91 12.29
C ARG A 240 -12.73 21.87 12.56
N GLY A 241 -13.31 20.69 12.78
CA GLY A 241 -14.76 20.51 12.99
C GLY A 241 -15.33 21.19 14.25
N PHE A 242 -14.47 21.77 15.10
CA PHE A 242 -14.85 22.51 16.31
C PHE A 242 -14.55 24.02 16.23
N ALA A 243 -14.21 24.55 15.06
CA ALA A 243 -14.01 25.99 14.91
C ALA A 243 -15.34 26.72 15.18
N CYS A 244 -15.31 27.72 16.06
CA CYS A 244 -16.49 28.53 16.33
C CYS A 244 -16.91 29.30 15.07
N PRO A 245 -18.19 29.26 14.68
CA PRO A 245 -18.66 30.05 13.56
C PRO A 245 -18.46 31.54 13.87
N THR A 246 -18.04 32.30 12.86
CA THR A 246 -18.05 33.76 12.94
C THR A 246 -19.52 34.26 12.95
N ALA A 247 -19.75 35.50 13.38
CA ALA A 247 -21.10 36.07 13.40
C ALA A 247 -21.81 36.00 12.04
N GLU A 248 -21.06 36.13 10.95
CA GLU A 248 -21.57 36.01 9.57
C GLU A 248 -21.96 34.57 9.19
N LYS A 249 -21.36 33.58 9.84
CA LYS A 249 -21.56 32.14 9.58
C LYS A 249 -22.50 31.46 10.58
N GLU A 250 -22.92 32.16 11.63
CA GLU A 250 -23.91 31.67 12.60
C GLU A 250 -25.26 31.28 11.96
N PRO A 251 -25.82 32.03 10.98
CA PRO A 251 -27.05 31.62 10.30
C PRO A 251 -26.90 30.30 9.51
N GLU A 252 -25.76 30.11 8.83
CA GLU A 252 -25.46 28.87 8.10
C GLU A 252 -25.31 27.68 9.06
N PHE A 253 -24.65 27.90 10.21
CA PHE A 253 -24.54 26.90 11.27
C PHE A 253 -25.91 26.51 11.84
N ARG A 254 -26.80 27.47 12.11
CA ARG A 254 -28.16 27.20 12.61
C ARG A 254 -28.98 26.38 11.63
N GLU A 255 -28.89 26.69 10.34
CA GLU A 255 -29.58 25.92 9.31
C GLU A 255 -29.01 24.49 9.20
N ALA A 256 -27.69 24.32 9.30
CA ALA A 256 -27.05 23.00 9.32
C ALA A 256 -27.48 22.19 10.55
N MET A 257 -27.55 22.81 11.73
CA MET A 257 -28.05 22.20 12.96
C MET A 257 -29.52 21.80 12.82
N ARG A 258 -30.37 22.67 12.27
CA ARG A 258 -31.79 22.39 12.02
C ARG A 258 -31.96 21.18 11.11
N ARG A 259 -31.22 21.13 9.99
CA ARG A 259 -31.22 19.98 9.07
C ARG A 259 -30.72 18.71 9.73
N PHE A 260 -29.67 18.81 10.54
CA PHE A 260 -29.16 17.68 11.31
C PHE A 260 -30.23 17.16 12.29
N ILE A 261 -31.04 18.02 12.91
CA ILE A 261 -32.13 17.59 13.79
C ILE A 261 -33.26 16.93 12.99
N GLU A 262 -33.73 17.59 11.93
CA GLU A 262 -34.94 17.21 11.17
C GLU A 262 -34.75 15.98 10.26
N LEU A 263 -33.59 15.82 9.62
CA LEU A 263 -33.40 14.80 8.58
C LEU A 263 -32.95 13.46 9.15
N SER A 264 -33.45 12.35 8.62
CA SER A 264 -32.89 11.04 8.95
C SER A 264 -31.42 10.92 8.50
N PRO A 265 -30.63 9.99 9.07
CA PRO A 265 -29.24 9.78 8.67
C PRO A 265 -29.05 9.56 7.16
N ASP A 266 -29.98 8.84 6.52
CA ASP A 266 -29.93 8.53 5.09
C ASP A 266 -30.27 9.77 4.23
N GLU A 267 -31.28 10.55 4.64
CA GLU A 267 -31.62 11.82 3.97
C GLU A 267 -30.50 12.85 4.10
N PHE A 268 -29.86 12.92 5.27
CA PHE A 268 -28.73 13.79 5.53
C PHE A 268 -27.52 13.42 4.68
N ALA A 269 -27.19 12.12 4.59
CA ALA A 269 -26.12 11.62 3.73
C ALA A 269 -26.36 11.92 2.25
N ALA A 270 -27.60 11.73 1.76
CA ALA A 270 -27.96 12.05 0.38
C ALA A 270 -27.83 13.56 0.04
N ILE A 271 -27.98 14.46 1.02
CA ILE A 271 -27.73 15.88 0.82
C ILE A 271 -26.23 16.18 0.73
N ILE A 272 -25.42 15.58 1.62
CA ILE A 272 -23.96 15.74 1.59
C ILE A 272 -23.39 15.23 0.26
N ASP A 273 -23.82 14.04 -0.19
CA ASP A 273 -23.35 13.47 -1.45
C ASP A 273 -23.74 14.38 -2.64
N ARG A 274 -24.96 14.92 -2.67
CA ARG A 274 -25.37 15.88 -3.71
C ARG A 274 -24.56 17.18 -3.68
N GLN A 275 -24.16 17.65 -2.51
CA GLN A 275 -23.30 18.85 -2.38
C GLN A 275 -21.86 18.58 -2.82
N ALA A 276 -21.32 17.39 -2.55
CA ALA A 276 -19.99 16.98 -3.00
C ALA A 276 -19.91 16.83 -4.53
N HIS A 277 -20.98 16.38 -5.18
CA HIS A 277 -21.06 16.28 -6.65
C HIS A 277 -21.37 17.61 -7.36
N ALA A 278 -21.72 18.67 -6.61
CA ALA A 278 -22.03 19.99 -7.14
C ALA A 278 -20.86 21.00 -7.06
N ALA A 279 -19.70 20.59 -6.52
CA ALA A 279 -18.49 21.41 -6.53
C ALA A 279 -17.70 21.18 -7.84
N PRO A 280 -17.54 22.18 -8.72
CA PRO A 280 -16.69 22.03 -9.90
C PRO A 280 -15.21 21.90 -9.49
N ASP A 281 -14.50 20.99 -10.15
CA ASP A 281 -13.05 20.78 -10.04
C ASP A 281 -12.30 22.11 -10.18
N MET A 282 -11.84 22.66 -9.05
CA MET A 282 -10.83 23.72 -9.08
C MET A 282 -9.46 23.04 -9.21
N PRO A 283 -8.66 23.39 -10.23
CA PRO A 283 -7.36 22.79 -10.47
C PRO A 283 -6.43 23.15 -9.30
N VAL A 284 -5.89 22.11 -8.66
CA VAL A 284 -4.84 22.25 -7.65
C VAL A 284 -3.55 22.67 -8.35
N THR A 285 -3.27 23.97 -8.37
CA THR A 285 -1.92 24.48 -8.61
C THR A 285 -1.09 24.18 -7.37
N LYS A 286 -0.11 23.28 -7.52
CA LYS A 286 0.87 22.92 -6.49
C LYS A 286 1.96 24.01 -6.39
N PRO A 287 2.44 24.36 -5.18
CA PRO A 287 3.58 25.28 -5.01
C PRO A 287 4.88 24.72 -5.59
#